data_AF-C3QTJ3-F1
#
_entry.id   AF-C3QTJ3-F1
#
_cell.length_a   1.000
_cell.length_b   1.000
_cell.length_c   1.000
_cell.angle_alpha   90.00
_cell.angle_beta   90.00
_cell.angle_gamma   90.00
#
_symmetry.space_group_name_H-M   'P 1'
#
loop_
_entity.id
_entity.type
_entity.pdbx_description
1 polymer ?
#
loop_
_entity_poly.entity_id
_entity_poly.type
_entity_poly.pdbx_seq_one_letter_code
_entity_poly.pdbx_strand_id
1 'polypeptide(L)'
;MRAKTRLQHKVVTANGRLLPQTKKQELWAFRQCISHYAYRTKNGGTTCMDCGYQWNESNKKVCRCPHCGARLEILDTKCRTFKDKAYYSTLATQDGLQVQRVFLMNANFRKGKKAEYYSMEIARYWVDDNGKTEITALKRTLGHYADTFVLDGCLELRRDNYVYRRIADCKVYPYYSATPKLRRNGLQGSLADIEPTRLIEALLTDSRAETMFKAGRKTDLNYFLQHSMYFDLYWNTYKIVLRNGYHIADISLWTDYIRLLERCGKDIHNAHYVCPLDLKAEHDRYQERARIIQEREEREKQRKKAKENEERFKELKSKFFGLSFTDGLIVVSVLESVDDYYKEGNALHHCVGQCEYYLKPQSLVFSVRIENQRIETIELSLETFKVLQSRGLCNKATEYHDRIIRLVQKNARQIRKRMTA
;
A
#
# COMPACT_ATOMS: atom_id res chain seq x y z
N MET A 1 -32.85 2.99 12.18
CA MET A 1 -32.76 3.86 13.39
C MET A 1 -33.76 5.00 13.24
N ARG A 2 -34.29 5.56 14.34
CA ARG A 2 -35.20 6.71 14.25
C ARG A 2 -34.43 7.96 13.80
N ALA A 3 -35.03 8.73 12.90
CA ALA A 3 -34.51 10.03 12.49
C ALA A 3 -34.50 10.99 13.68
N LYS A 4 -33.41 11.74 13.84
CA LYS A 4 -33.22 12.75 14.88
C LYS A 4 -32.84 14.11 14.32
N THR A 5 -32.07 14.13 13.23
CA THR A 5 -31.61 15.38 12.61
C THR A 5 -32.53 15.79 11.46
N ARG A 6 -32.54 17.09 11.12
CA ARG A 6 -33.28 17.62 9.97
C ARG A 6 -32.94 16.86 8.68
N LEU A 7 -31.67 16.54 8.46
CA LEU A 7 -31.22 15.78 7.30
C LEU A 7 -31.79 14.36 7.31
N GLN A 8 -31.79 13.67 8.45
CA GLN A 8 -32.35 12.32 8.56
C GLN A 8 -33.85 12.28 8.27
N HIS A 9 -34.63 13.27 8.74
CA HIS A 9 -36.06 13.37 8.40
C HIS A 9 -36.28 13.59 6.90
N LYS A 10 -35.45 14.44 6.28
CA LYS A 10 -35.47 14.68 4.83
C LYS A 10 -35.15 13.39 4.06
N VAL A 11 -34.12 12.67 4.48
CA VAL A 11 -33.69 11.40 3.87
C VAL A 11 -34.76 10.32 3.98
N VAL A 12 -35.40 10.16 5.15
CA VAL A 12 -36.49 9.18 5.32
C VAL A 12 -37.66 9.48 4.37
N THR A 13 -38.01 10.75 4.22
CA THR A 13 -39.09 11.18 3.30
C THR A 13 -38.71 10.93 1.85
N ALA A 14 -37.50 11.34 1.44
CA ALA A 14 -36.99 11.15 0.08
C ALA A 14 -36.83 9.67 -0.30
N ASN A 15 -36.42 8.84 0.66
CA ASN A 15 -36.24 7.40 0.49
C ASN A 15 -37.54 6.68 0.12
N GLY A 16 -38.69 7.15 0.63
CA GLY A 16 -40.00 6.59 0.31
C GLY A 16 -40.56 7.02 -1.06
N ARG A 17 -40.00 8.06 -1.68
CA ARG A 17 -40.45 8.61 -2.97
C ARG A 17 -39.57 8.21 -4.15
N LEU A 18 -38.44 7.56 -3.88
CA LEU A 18 -37.45 7.21 -4.89
C LEU A 18 -38.00 6.16 -5.86
N LEU A 19 -37.90 6.43 -7.17
CA LEU A 19 -38.39 5.51 -8.18
C LEU A 19 -37.57 4.21 -8.24
N PRO A 20 -38.21 3.09 -8.63
CA PRO A 20 -37.51 1.83 -8.87
C PRO A 20 -36.39 1.96 -9.90
N GLN A 21 -35.47 1.01 -9.87
CA GLN A 21 -34.41 0.92 -10.87
C GLN A 21 -34.98 0.65 -12.27
N THR A 22 -34.34 1.22 -13.31
CA THR A 22 -34.70 0.96 -14.70
C THR A 22 -34.05 -0.31 -15.25
N LYS A 23 -34.73 -1.03 -16.15
CA LYS A 23 -34.17 -2.18 -16.88
C LYS A 23 -32.91 -1.85 -17.67
N LYS A 24 -32.74 -0.60 -18.11
CA LYS A 24 -31.54 -0.13 -18.82
C LYS A 24 -30.31 -0.13 -17.92
N GLN A 25 -30.45 0.34 -16.68
CA GLN A 25 -29.38 0.31 -15.68
C GLN A 25 -28.98 -1.12 -15.33
N GLU A 26 -29.97 -2.00 -15.16
CA GLU A 26 -29.75 -3.42 -14.86
C GLU A 26 -29.04 -4.13 -16.02
N LEU A 27 -29.48 -3.92 -17.26
CA LEU A 27 -28.82 -4.47 -18.46
C LEU A 27 -27.38 -3.95 -18.59
N TRP A 28 -27.14 -2.67 -18.35
CA TRP A 28 -25.79 -2.11 -18.36
C TRP A 28 -24.89 -2.80 -17.33
N ALA A 29 -25.38 -2.98 -16.10
CA ALA A 29 -24.63 -3.65 -15.05
C ALA A 29 -24.31 -5.10 -15.42
N PHE A 30 -25.28 -5.82 -15.99
CA PHE A 30 -25.05 -7.18 -16.50
C PHE A 30 -23.92 -7.20 -17.53
N ARG A 31 -23.86 -6.21 -18.44
CA ARG A 31 -22.84 -6.16 -19.51
C ARG A 31 -21.46 -5.68 -19.07
N GLN A 32 -21.38 -4.83 -18.05
CA GLN A 32 -20.16 -4.11 -17.69
C GLN A 32 -19.52 -4.56 -16.37
N CYS A 33 -20.29 -5.23 -15.51
CA CYS A 33 -19.86 -5.61 -14.17
C CYS A 33 -19.74 -7.13 -13.98
N ILE A 34 -20.35 -7.94 -14.86
CA ILE A 34 -20.33 -9.40 -14.78
C ILE A 34 -19.40 -9.97 -15.84
N SER A 35 -18.74 -11.07 -15.52
CA SER A 35 -17.87 -11.81 -16.44
C SER A 35 -18.71 -12.62 -17.44
N HIS A 36 -18.36 -12.55 -18.72
CA HIS A 36 -19.09 -13.24 -19.78
C HIS A 36 -18.22 -14.28 -20.47
N TYR A 37 -18.69 -15.53 -20.48
CA TYR A 37 -17.91 -16.67 -20.94
C TYR A 37 -18.56 -17.44 -22.11
N ALA A 38 -17.70 -18.09 -22.89
CA ALA A 38 -18.06 -19.14 -23.82
C ALA A 38 -17.42 -20.45 -23.33
N TYR A 39 -18.25 -21.45 -23.02
CA TYR A 39 -17.75 -22.74 -22.55
C TYR A 39 -17.46 -23.65 -23.71
N ARG A 40 -16.20 -24.04 -23.85
CA ARG A 40 -15.72 -24.91 -24.93
C ARG A 40 -15.34 -26.29 -24.41
N THR A 41 -15.69 -27.30 -25.19
CA THR A 41 -15.33 -28.70 -24.97
C THR A 41 -14.12 -29.09 -25.82
N LYS A 42 -13.46 -30.22 -25.49
CA LYS A 42 -12.28 -30.70 -26.22
C LYS A 42 -12.48 -30.88 -27.73
N ASN A 43 -13.73 -31.12 -28.16
CA ASN A 43 -14.08 -31.34 -29.56
C ASN A 43 -14.35 -30.02 -30.32
N GLY A 44 -14.06 -28.85 -29.72
CA GLY A 44 -14.31 -27.53 -30.31
C GLY A 44 -15.73 -27.00 -30.11
N GLY A 45 -16.66 -27.85 -29.66
CA GLY A 45 -18.05 -27.46 -29.39
C GLY A 45 -18.11 -26.43 -28.26
N THR A 46 -18.58 -25.25 -28.61
CA THR A 46 -18.60 -24.03 -27.79
C THR A 46 -20.03 -23.60 -27.53
N THR A 47 -20.30 -23.09 -26.33
CA THR A 47 -21.62 -22.60 -25.94
C THR A 47 -21.51 -21.23 -25.31
N CYS A 48 -22.28 -20.28 -25.81
CA CYS A 48 -22.41 -18.94 -25.22
C CYS A 48 -23.15 -19.05 -23.90
N MET A 49 -22.56 -18.56 -22.81
CA MET A 49 -23.21 -18.59 -21.51
C MET A 49 -24.32 -17.53 -21.39
N ASP A 50 -24.26 -16.45 -22.16
CA ASP A 50 -25.28 -15.39 -22.14
C ASP A 50 -26.61 -15.78 -22.79
N CYS A 51 -26.57 -16.44 -23.96
CA CYS A 51 -27.78 -16.76 -24.74
C CYS A 51 -28.01 -18.25 -24.95
N GLY A 52 -27.05 -19.12 -24.60
CA GLY A 52 -27.16 -20.57 -24.73
C GLY A 52 -26.88 -21.12 -26.14
N TYR A 53 -26.60 -20.26 -27.12
CA TYR A 53 -26.32 -20.69 -28.50
C TYR A 53 -25.03 -21.51 -28.58
N GLN A 54 -25.01 -22.51 -29.47
CA GLN A 54 -23.89 -23.44 -29.62
C GLN A 54 -23.31 -23.37 -31.03
N TRP A 55 -21.99 -23.39 -31.13
CA TRP A 55 -21.24 -23.38 -32.40
C TRP A 55 -19.86 -24.02 -32.19
N ASN A 56 -19.09 -24.16 -33.27
CA ASN A 56 -17.69 -24.57 -33.18
C ASN A 56 -16.79 -23.34 -33.24
N GLU A 57 -15.91 -23.19 -32.24
CA GLU A 57 -15.03 -22.03 -32.12
C GLU A 57 -13.55 -22.47 -32.12
N SER A 58 -12.76 -21.87 -33.01
CA SER A 58 -11.33 -22.13 -33.15
C SER A 58 -10.45 -21.09 -32.43
N ASN A 59 -11.02 -19.94 -32.02
CA ASN A 59 -10.27 -18.89 -31.33
C ASN A 59 -9.71 -19.36 -29.99
N LYS A 60 -8.56 -18.83 -29.57
CA LYS A 60 -7.87 -19.33 -28.36
C LYS A 60 -8.35 -18.72 -27.05
N LYS A 61 -8.72 -17.43 -27.02
CA LYS A 61 -8.96 -16.69 -25.77
C LYS A 61 -10.31 -15.97 -25.71
N VAL A 62 -10.73 -15.33 -26.79
CA VAL A 62 -11.94 -14.51 -26.84
C VAL A 62 -12.67 -14.79 -28.14
N CYS A 63 -14.00 -14.80 -28.10
CA CYS A 63 -14.86 -14.89 -29.28
C CYS A 63 -16.01 -13.87 -29.18
N ARG A 64 -16.72 -13.67 -30.29
CA ARG A 64 -18.03 -13.03 -30.30
C ARG A 64 -19.09 -14.07 -30.58
N CYS A 65 -20.14 -14.12 -29.77
CA CYS A 65 -21.25 -15.02 -30.01
C CYS A 65 -21.92 -14.67 -31.35
N PRO A 66 -22.06 -15.63 -32.29
CA PRO A 66 -22.68 -15.37 -33.58
C PRO A 66 -24.18 -15.03 -33.48
N HIS A 67 -24.84 -15.43 -32.39
CA HIS A 67 -26.28 -15.19 -32.19
C HIS A 67 -26.58 -13.88 -31.46
N CYS A 68 -25.89 -13.58 -30.34
CA CYS A 68 -26.18 -12.39 -29.53
C CYS A 68 -25.14 -11.27 -29.64
N GLY A 69 -24.05 -11.48 -30.40
CA GLY A 69 -22.98 -10.51 -30.60
C GLY A 69 -22.11 -10.22 -29.37
N ALA A 70 -22.40 -10.84 -28.22
CA ALA A 70 -21.65 -10.62 -26.99
C ALA A 70 -20.19 -11.04 -27.15
N ARG A 71 -19.26 -10.21 -26.64
CA ARG A 71 -17.85 -10.56 -26.51
C ARG A 71 -17.68 -11.45 -25.28
N LEU A 72 -17.09 -12.63 -25.47
CA LEU A 72 -17.00 -13.68 -24.45
C LEU A 72 -15.55 -14.15 -24.31
N GLU A 73 -15.13 -14.41 -23.09
CA GLU A 73 -13.88 -15.12 -22.80
C GLU A 73 -14.10 -16.63 -22.92
N ILE A 74 -13.21 -17.32 -23.63
CA ILE A 74 -13.33 -18.76 -23.86
C ILE A 74 -12.73 -19.50 -22.67
N LEU A 75 -13.52 -20.37 -22.06
CA LEU A 75 -13.08 -21.28 -21.01
C LEU A 75 -13.25 -22.73 -21.47
N ASP A 76 -12.13 -23.46 -21.51
CA ASP A 76 -12.13 -24.89 -21.78
C ASP A 76 -12.57 -25.64 -20.53
N THR A 77 -13.83 -26.08 -20.49
CA THR A 77 -14.43 -26.68 -19.30
C THR A 77 -15.58 -27.62 -19.62
N LYS A 78 -15.80 -28.59 -18.72
CA LYS A 78 -16.99 -29.44 -18.70
C LYS A 78 -18.11 -28.89 -17.80
N CYS A 79 -17.86 -27.79 -17.09
CA CYS A 79 -18.85 -27.14 -16.25
C CYS A 79 -20.10 -26.79 -17.06
N ARG A 80 -21.27 -26.87 -16.42
CA ARG A 80 -22.56 -26.56 -17.06
C ARG A 80 -23.23 -25.32 -16.52
N THR A 81 -22.74 -24.82 -15.39
CA THR A 81 -23.27 -23.66 -14.69
C THR A 81 -22.14 -22.72 -14.31
N PHE A 82 -22.49 -21.45 -14.15
CA PHE A 82 -21.62 -20.41 -13.63
C PHE A 82 -22.51 -19.40 -12.91
N LYS A 83 -22.01 -18.87 -11.80
CA LYS A 83 -22.67 -17.81 -11.06
C LYS A 83 -21.66 -16.70 -10.86
N ASP A 84 -22.09 -15.48 -11.06
CA ASP A 84 -21.30 -14.30 -10.81
C ASP A 84 -22.14 -13.27 -10.06
N LYS A 85 -21.46 -12.45 -9.26
CA LYS A 85 -22.08 -11.35 -8.54
C LYS A 85 -21.17 -10.14 -8.56
N ALA A 86 -21.76 -8.97 -8.75
CA ALA A 86 -21.00 -7.71 -8.76
C ALA A 86 -21.81 -6.58 -8.15
N TYR A 87 -21.11 -5.68 -7.45
CA TYR A 87 -21.66 -4.41 -7.03
C TYR A 87 -21.55 -3.38 -8.14
N TYR A 88 -22.56 -2.54 -8.26
CA TYR A 88 -22.55 -1.36 -9.10
C TYR A 88 -23.45 -0.29 -8.50
N SER A 89 -23.31 0.94 -8.97
CA SER A 89 -24.14 2.03 -8.48
C SER A 89 -24.72 2.89 -9.59
N THR A 90 -25.76 3.64 -9.22
CA THR A 90 -26.35 4.69 -10.05
C THR A 90 -26.38 5.97 -9.25
N LEU A 91 -26.26 7.11 -9.94
CA LEU A 91 -26.39 8.43 -9.34
C LEU A 91 -27.71 9.06 -9.77
N ALA A 92 -28.39 9.69 -8.82
CA ALA A 92 -29.65 10.38 -9.04
C ALA A 92 -29.80 11.56 -8.08
N THR A 93 -30.85 12.35 -8.28
CA THR A 93 -31.23 13.46 -7.43
C THR A 93 -32.65 13.25 -6.94
N GLN A 94 -32.90 13.47 -5.66
CA GLN A 94 -34.23 13.34 -5.07
C GLN A 94 -34.40 14.40 -3.97
N ASP A 95 -35.47 15.20 -4.04
CA ASP A 95 -35.81 16.23 -3.05
C ASP A 95 -34.63 17.18 -2.72
N GLY A 96 -33.81 17.52 -3.72
CA GLY A 96 -32.62 18.35 -3.56
C GLY A 96 -31.47 17.69 -2.79
N LEU A 97 -31.44 16.35 -2.74
CA LEU A 97 -30.30 15.56 -2.27
C LEU A 97 -29.65 14.87 -3.47
N GLN A 98 -28.33 14.74 -3.44
CA GLN A 98 -27.63 13.81 -4.31
C GLN A 98 -27.74 12.41 -3.72
N VAL A 99 -28.01 11.41 -4.55
CA VAL A 99 -28.19 10.03 -4.11
C VAL A 99 -27.31 9.10 -4.94
N GLN A 100 -26.44 8.36 -4.27
CA GLN A 100 -25.81 7.17 -4.85
C GLN A 100 -26.59 5.94 -4.38
N ARG A 101 -27.11 5.17 -5.34
CA ARG A 101 -27.82 3.92 -5.08
C ARG A 101 -26.92 2.75 -5.44
N VAL A 102 -26.65 1.87 -4.49
CA VAL A 102 -25.74 0.73 -4.62
C VAL A 102 -26.55 -0.55 -4.74
N PHE A 103 -26.27 -1.33 -5.79
CA PHE A 103 -26.98 -2.55 -6.14
C PHE A 103 -26.02 -3.74 -6.17
N LEU A 104 -26.51 -4.90 -5.74
CA LEU A 104 -25.88 -6.19 -5.96
C LEU A 104 -26.55 -6.87 -7.16
N MET A 105 -25.81 -7.00 -8.27
CA MET A 105 -26.20 -7.81 -9.42
C MET A 105 -25.90 -9.28 -9.12
N ASN A 106 -26.87 -10.16 -9.36
CA ASN A 106 -26.67 -11.60 -9.38
C ASN A 106 -26.94 -12.11 -10.79
N ALA A 107 -26.00 -12.88 -11.35
CA ALA A 107 -26.13 -13.49 -12.66
C ALA A 107 -25.92 -15.00 -12.56
N ASN A 108 -26.90 -15.75 -13.06
CA ASN A 108 -26.89 -17.21 -13.13
C ASN A 108 -26.85 -17.62 -14.60
N PHE A 109 -25.85 -18.42 -14.93
CA PHE A 109 -25.63 -18.91 -16.28
C PHE A 109 -25.74 -20.43 -16.31
N ARG A 110 -26.44 -20.95 -17.32
CA ARG A 110 -26.60 -22.39 -17.53
C ARG A 110 -26.41 -22.71 -19.01
N LYS A 111 -25.57 -23.69 -19.29
CA LYS A 111 -25.27 -24.15 -20.65
C LYS A 111 -26.58 -24.49 -21.39
N GLY A 112 -26.75 -23.89 -22.57
CA GLY A 112 -27.92 -24.08 -23.42
C GLY A 112 -29.16 -23.25 -23.03
N LYS A 113 -29.06 -22.37 -22.03
CA LYS A 113 -30.14 -21.45 -21.64
C LYS A 113 -29.66 -20.01 -21.69
N LYS A 114 -30.61 -19.07 -21.83
CA LYS A 114 -30.35 -17.65 -21.65
C LYS A 114 -29.98 -17.37 -20.20
N ALA A 115 -29.04 -16.44 -19.98
CA ALA A 115 -28.63 -16.01 -18.66
C ALA A 115 -29.80 -15.36 -17.91
N GLU A 116 -29.93 -15.69 -16.63
CA GLU A 116 -30.90 -15.12 -15.71
C GLU A 116 -30.15 -14.19 -14.76
N TYR A 117 -30.58 -12.94 -14.66
CA TYR A 117 -29.94 -11.97 -13.78
C TYR A 117 -30.97 -11.04 -13.16
N TYR A 118 -30.64 -10.52 -11.97
CA TYR A 118 -31.46 -9.55 -11.26
C TYR A 118 -30.59 -8.70 -10.33
N SER A 119 -31.06 -7.50 -10.03
CA SER A 119 -30.40 -6.59 -9.09
C SER A 119 -31.18 -6.36 -7.81
N MET A 120 -30.47 -6.33 -6.69
CA MET A 120 -31.02 -5.97 -5.38
C MET A 120 -30.37 -4.68 -4.88
N GLU A 121 -31.18 -3.71 -4.49
CA GLU A 121 -30.66 -2.47 -3.92
C GLU A 121 -30.25 -2.69 -2.45
N ILE A 122 -28.99 -2.42 -2.13
CA ILE A 122 -28.39 -2.74 -0.83
C ILE A 122 -28.24 -1.50 0.05
N ALA A 123 -27.82 -0.39 -0.54
CA ALA A 123 -27.53 0.84 0.19
C ALA A 123 -27.79 2.08 -0.68
N ARG A 124 -28.09 3.19 -0.02
CA ARG A 124 -28.26 4.51 -0.62
C ARG A 124 -27.49 5.52 0.22
N TYR A 125 -26.53 6.20 -0.40
CA TYR A 125 -25.84 7.33 0.20
C TYR A 125 -26.52 8.63 -0.23
N TRP A 126 -26.98 9.39 0.75
CA TRP A 126 -27.70 10.64 0.57
C TRP A 126 -26.81 11.79 1.00
N VAL A 127 -26.48 12.69 0.08
CA VAL A 127 -25.58 13.82 0.33
C VAL A 127 -26.35 15.11 0.14
N ASP A 128 -26.29 16.00 1.13
CA ASP A 128 -26.83 17.36 1.01
C ASP A 128 -25.83 18.33 0.36
N ASP A 129 -26.26 19.56 0.08
CA ASP A 129 -25.41 20.57 -0.55
C ASP A 129 -24.21 21.02 0.31
N ASN A 130 -24.14 20.63 1.59
CA ASN A 130 -23.01 20.92 2.47
C ASN A 130 -22.02 19.74 2.55
N GLY A 131 -22.25 18.67 1.79
CA GLY A 131 -21.43 17.45 1.84
C GLY A 131 -21.79 16.53 3.00
N LYS A 132 -22.82 16.84 3.80
CA LYS A 132 -23.24 15.97 4.89
C LYS A 132 -23.96 14.74 4.33
N THR A 133 -23.54 13.57 4.80
CA THR A 133 -23.99 12.29 4.28
C THR A 133 -24.77 11.49 5.31
N GLU A 134 -25.90 10.92 4.90
CA GLU A 134 -26.66 9.91 5.65
C GLU A 134 -26.89 8.69 4.76
N ILE A 135 -27.12 7.52 5.38
CA ILE A 135 -27.27 6.26 4.66
C ILE A 135 -28.62 5.60 4.97
N THR A 136 -29.31 5.14 3.92
CA THR A 136 -30.36 4.12 4.06
C THR A 136 -29.89 2.81 3.46
N ALA A 137 -29.98 1.71 4.19
CA ALA A 137 -29.42 0.43 3.78
C ALA A 137 -30.16 -0.77 4.37
N LEU A 138 -30.03 -1.91 3.68
CA LEU A 138 -30.47 -3.20 4.20
C LEU A 138 -29.66 -3.52 5.44
N LYS A 139 -30.31 -4.15 6.43
CA LYS A 139 -29.62 -4.57 7.64
C LYS A 139 -28.59 -5.63 7.27
N ARG A 140 -27.35 -5.47 7.73
CA ARG A 140 -26.34 -6.53 7.67
C ARG A 140 -26.71 -7.69 8.58
N THR A 141 -26.46 -8.91 8.13
CA THR A 141 -26.51 -10.10 8.99
C THR A 141 -25.21 -10.24 9.77
N LEU A 142 -25.28 -10.91 10.92
CA LEU A 142 -24.08 -11.33 11.64
C LEU A 142 -23.51 -12.55 10.93
N GLY A 143 -22.26 -12.47 10.46
CA GLY A 143 -21.65 -13.55 9.71
C GLY A 143 -20.18 -13.30 9.40
N HIS A 144 -19.51 -14.35 8.92
CA HIS A 144 -18.09 -14.32 8.52
C HIS A 144 -17.86 -13.45 7.28
N TYR A 145 -18.84 -13.40 6.37
CA TYR A 145 -18.76 -12.58 5.16
C TYR A 145 -19.20 -11.15 5.45
N ALA A 146 -18.41 -10.19 4.96
CA ALA A 146 -18.71 -8.78 5.14
C ALA A 146 -20.02 -8.37 4.42
N ASP A 147 -20.24 -8.90 3.23
CA ASP A 147 -21.26 -8.50 2.25
C ASP A 147 -22.58 -9.29 2.35
N THR A 148 -23.03 -9.60 3.58
CA THR A 148 -24.30 -10.32 3.82
C THR A 148 -25.37 -9.42 4.42
N PHE A 149 -26.57 -9.46 3.81
CA PHE A 149 -27.69 -8.57 4.13
C PHE A 149 -28.98 -9.37 4.31
N VAL A 150 -29.90 -8.82 5.11
CA VAL A 150 -31.26 -9.32 5.28
C VAL A 150 -32.06 -8.93 4.02
N LEU A 151 -32.20 -9.87 3.09
CA LEU A 151 -32.68 -9.61 1.72
C LEU A 151 -34.19 -9.30 1.64
N ASP A 152 -34.97 -9.76 2.61
CA ASP A 152 -36.39 -9.46 2.81
C ASP A 152 -36.61 -8.16 3.61
N GLY A 153 -35.53 -7.47 3.98
CA GLY A 153 -35.58 -6.24 4.76
C GLY A 153 -35.88 -4.97 3.95
N CYS A 154 -36.22 -3.90 4.65
CA CYS A 154 -36.39 -2.56 4.07
C CYS A 154 -35.08 -1.74 4.09
N LEU A 155 -34.92 -0.87 3.10
CA LEU A 155 -33.88 0.16 3.07
C LEU A 155 -34.24 1.28 4.06
N GLU A 156 -33.71 1.16 5.27
CA GLU A 156 -33.98 2.09 6.37
C GLU A 156 -32.75 2.91 6.73
N LEU A 157 -32.93 4.01 7.45
CA LEU A 157 -31.82 4.79 8.00
C LEU A 157 -30.92 3.91 8.89
N ARG A 158 -29.62 3.88 8.61
CA ARG A 158 -28.59 3.12 9.35
C ARG A 158 -27.43 4.03 9.74
N ARG A 159 -26.59 3.54 10.66
CA ARG A 159 -25.25 4.10 10.85
C ARG A 159 -24.35 3.57 9.73
N ASP A 160 -23.61 4.48 9.13
CA ASP A 160 -22.61 4.14 8.13
C ASP A 160 -21.49 3.29 8.75
N ASN A 161 -20.87 2.44 7.93
CA ASN A 161 -19.77 1.58 8.35
C ASN A 161 -18.88 1.21 7.16
N TYR A 162 -17.72 0.62 7.46
CA TYR A 162 -16.72 0.24 6.46
C TYR A 162 -17.29 -0.65 5.33
N VAL A 163 -18.20 -1.59 5.63
CA VAL A 163 -18.74 -2.49 4.61
C VAL A 163 -19.59 -1.72 3.60
N TYR A 164 -20.48 -0.84 4.06
CA TYR A 164 -21.30 -0.05 3.13
C TYR A 164 -20.44 0.83 2.23
N ARG A 165 -19.37 1.44 2.78
CA ARG A 165 -18.42 2.23 1.99
C ARG A 165 -17.70 1.36 0.96
N ARG A 166 -17.25 0.18 1.37
CA ARG A 166 -16.52 -0.74 0.49
C ARG A 166 -17.38 -1.23 -0.69
N ILE A 167 -18.66 -1.48 -0.49
CA ILE A 167 -19.56 -1.88 -1.60
C ILE A 167 -19.99 -0.69 -2.47
N ALA A 168 -19.96 0.54 -1.93
CA ALA A 168 -20.26 1.76 -2.66
C ALA A 168 -19.13 2.19 -3.60
N ASP A 169 -17.89 1.77 -3.30
CA ASP A 169 -16.74 1.82 -4.19
C ASP A 169 -16.88 0.77 -5.31
N CYS A 170 -17.74 1.08 -6.29
CA CYS A 170 -18.06 0.20 -7.41
C CYS A 170 -18.36 1.01 -8.68
N LYS A 171 -18.41 0.32 -9.83
CA LYS A 171 -18.69 0.96 -11.13
C LYS A 171 -20.01 1.71 -11.11
N VAL A 172 -20.03 2.90 -11.71
CA VAL A 172 -21.21 3.77 -11.77
C VAL A 172 -21.83 3.76 -13.16
N TYR A 173 -23.15 3.64 -13.21
CA TYR A 173 -23.91 3.81 -14.46
C TYR A 173 -23.68 5.23 -15.03
N PRO A 174 -23.22 5.36 -16.28
CA PRO A 174 -22.66 6.61 -16.79
C PRO A 174 -23.69 7.73 -17.03
N TYR A 175 -24.99 7.39 -17.11
CA TYR A 175 -26.06 8.37 -17.31
C TYR A 175 -26.77 8.65 -15.99
N TYR A 176 -26.55 9.85 -15.45
CA TYR A 176 -27.06 10.22 -14.13
C TYR A 176 -27.51 11.68 -14.04
N SER A 177 -28.26 11.99 -12.99
CA SER A 177 -28.56 13.35 -12.58
C SER A 177 -27.69 13.79 -11.40
N ALA A 178 -27.40 15.09 -11.36
CA ALA A 178 -26.62 15.72 -10.31
C ALA A 178 -27.33 16.98 -9.81
N THR A 179 -27.19 17.31 -8.52
CA THR A 179 -27.77 18.54 -7.97
C THR A 179 -27.21 19.78 -8.67
N PRO A 180 -27.92 20.92 -8.71
CA PRO A 180 -27.42 22.14 -9.35
C PRO A 180 -26.04 22.56 -8.86
N LYS A 181 -25.78 22.45 -7.54
CA LYS A 181 -24.47 22.77 -6.95
C LYS A 181 -23.36 21.83 -7.44
N LEU A 182 -23.60 20.52 -7.46
CA LEU A 182 -22.63 19.55 -7.99
C LEU A 182 -22.37 19.72 -9.48
N ARG A 183 -23.42 20.01 -10.27
CA ARG A 183 -23.27 20.30 -11.71
C ARG A 183 -22.41 21.54 -11.94
N ARG A 184 -22.61 22.60 -11.16
CA ARG A 184 -21.79 23.82 -11.19
C ARG A 184 -20.34 23.51 -10.81
N ASN A 185 -20.13 22.63 -9.82
CA ASN A 185 -18.80 22.20 -9.37
C ASN A 185 -18.16 21.17 -10.32
N GLY A 186 -18.81 20.85 -11.44
CA GLY A 186 -18.23 20.07 -12.53
C GLY A 186 -18.60 18.59 -12.56
N LEU A 187 -19.49 18.09 -11.70
CA LEU A 187 -19.93 16.69 -11.70
C LEU A 187 -20.80 16.39 -12.95
N GLN A 188 -20.13 16.22 -14.09
CA GLN A 188 -20.70 15.92 -15.39
C GLN A 188 -19.79 14.96 -16.16
N GLY A 189 -20.40 14.03 -16.91
CA GLY A 189 -19.67 13.03 -17.69
C GLY A 189 -19.12 11.89 -16.85
N SER A 190 -17.99 11.32 -17.28
CA SER A 190 -17.39 10.17 -16.59
C SER A 190 -16.82 10.55 -15.21
N LEU A 191 -17.06 9.74 -14.19
CA LEU A 191 -16.38 9.84 -12.88
C LEU A 191 -14.95 9.30 -12.92
N ALA A 192 -14.51 8.75 -14.06
CA ALA A 192 -13.33 7.89 -14.16
C ALA A 192 -13.42 6.74 -13.14
N ASP A 193 -12.31 6.40 -12.48
CA ASP A 193 -12.24 5.36 -11.44
C ASP A 193 -12.24 5.97 -10.02
N ILE A 194 -12.85 7.16 -9.85
CA ILE A 194 -12.95 7.82 -8.53
C ILE A 194 -14.18 7.27 -7.79
N GLU A 195 -13.99 6.91 -6.52
CA GLU A 195 -15.08 6.51 -5.62
C GLU A 195 -16.16 7.63 -5.54
N PRO A 196 -17.44 7.33 -5.86
CA PRO A 196 -18.46 8.37 -6.00
C PRO A 196 -18.75 9.13 -4.71
N THR A 197 -18.81 8.45 -3.57
CA THR A 197 -19.01 9.04 -2.24
C THR A 197 -17.94 10.08 -1.93
N ARG A 198 -16.66 9.71 -2.08
CA ARG A 198 -15.52 10.61 -1.87
C ARG A 198 -15.49 11.76 -2.86
N LEU A 199 -15.77 11.51 -4.14
CA LEU A 199 -15.79 12.55 -5.16
C LEU A 199 -16.89 13.57 -4.89
N ILE A 200 -18.12 13.13 -4.59
CA ILE A 200 -19.25 14.01 -4.32
C ILE A 200 -18.97 14.88 -3.10
N GLU A 201 -18.47 14.29 -2.01
CA GLU A 201 -18.09 15.03 -0.81
C GLU A 201 -17.01 16.06 -1.13
N ALA A 202 -15.92 15.66 -1.79
CA ALA A 202 -14.81 16.55 -2.12
C ALA A 202 -15.23 17.70 -3.04
N LEU A 203 -16.08 17.45 -4.04
CA LEU A 203 -16.60 18.51 -4.91
C LEU A 203 -17.47 19.50 -4.16
N LEU A 204 -18.08 19.14 -3.03
CA LEU A 204 -18.93 20.04 -2.24
C LEU A 204 -18.15 20.83 -1.19
N THR A 205 -17.04 20.28 -0.69
CA THR A 205 -16.29 20.82 0.46
C THR A 205 -14.94 21.42 0.10
N ASP A 206 -14.31 21.00 -1.00
CA ASP A 206 -12.95 21.40 -1.38
C ASP A 206 -12.88 21.96 -2.80
N SER A 207 -12.58 23.25 -2.93
CA SER A 207 -12.45 23.93 -4.22
C SER A 207 -11.27 23.43 -5.06
N ARG A 208 -10.28 22.77 -4.45
CA ARG A 208 -9.15 22.14 -5.16
C ARG A 208 -9.64 20.95 -5.98
N ALA A 209 -10.54 20.14 -5.41
CA ALA A 209 -11.13 18.99 -6.11
C ALA A 209 -11.94 19.45 -7.33
N GLU A 210 -12.75 20.51 -7.19
CA GLU A 210 -13.46 21.14 -8.31
C GLU A 210 -12.48 21.56 -9.42
N THR A 211 -11.40 22.25 -9.05
CA THR A 211 -10.38 22.73 -9.99
C THR A 211 -9.76 21.58 -10.79
N MET A 212 -9.30 20.53 -10.10
CA MET A 212 -8.69 19.36 -10.74
C MET A 212 -9.68 18.60 -11.62
N PHE A 213 -10.92 18.40 -11.13
CA PHE A 213 -11.93 17.65 -11.85
C PHE A 213 -12.32 18.35 -13.16
N LYS A 214 -12.53 19.68 -13.11
CA LYS A 214 -12.82 20.51 -14.29
C LYS A 214 -11.65 20.58 -15.27
N ALA A 215 -10.41 20.56 -14.75
CA ALA A 215 -9.20 20.48 -15.57
C ALA A 215 -8.96 19.09 -16.20
N GLY A 216 -9.86 18.11 -15.97
CA GLY A 216 -9.75 16.77 -16.51
C GLY A 216 -8.71 15.87 -15.82
N ARG A 217 -8.12 16.33 -14.71
CA ARG A 217 -7.06 15.62 -13.95
C ARG A 217 -7.65 14.60 -12.97
N LYS A 218 -8.52 13.72 -13.48
CA LYS A 218 -9.32 12.78 -12.67
C LYS A 218 -8.47 11.70 -12.01
N THR A 219 -7.45 11.18 -12.70
CA THR A 219 -6.49 10.21 -12.17
C THR A 219 -5.72 10.79 -10.98
N ASP A 220 -5.20 12.00 -11.16
CA ASP A 220 -4.40 12.69 -10.15
C ASP A 220 -5.27 13.04 -8.94
N LEU A 221 -6.51 13.49 -9.19
CA LEU A 221 -7.47 13.76 -8.13
C LEU A 221 -7.81 12.49 -7.34
N ASN A 222 -8.00 11.34 -8.00
CA ASN A 222 -8.25 10.08 -7.31
C ASN A 222 -7.14 9.76 -6.31
N TYR A 223 -5.89 9.92 -6.74
CA TYR A 223 -4.72 9.67 -5.89
C TYR A 223 -4.69 10.59 -4.67
N PHE A 224 -4.94 11.89 -4.86
CA PHE A 224 -4.97 12.85 -3.76
C PHE A 224 -6.15 12.66 -2.81
N LEU A 225 -7.32 12.23 -3.29
CA LEU A 225 -8.46 11.89 -2.43
C LEU A 225 -8.19 10.66 -1.57
N GLN A 226 -7.34 9.73 -2.04
CA GLN A 226 -6.88 8.57 -1.26
C GLN A 226 -5.74 8.93 -0.29
N HIS A 227 -4.97 9.98 -0.60
CA HIS A 227 -3.81 10.45 0.16
C HIS A 227 -3.95 11.93 0.52
N SER A 228 -4.97 12.28 1.30
CA SER A 228 -5.33 13.68 1.60
C SER A 228 -4.18 14.52 2.15
N MET A 229 -3.28 13.90 2.93
CA MET A 229 -2.05 14.54 3.41
C MET A 229 -1.19 15.09 2.27
N TYR A 230 -1.02 14.36 1.17
CA TYR A 230 -0.26 14.83 0.01
C TYR A 230 -1.00 15.91 -0.76
N PHE A 231 -2.33 15.88 -0.74
CA PHE A 231 -3.11 16.93 -1.33
C PHE A 231 -2.83 18.28 -0.64
N ASP A 232 -2.78 18.27 0.70
CA ASP A 232 -2.48 19.47 1.49
C ASP A 232 -1.02 19.93 1.32
N LEU A 233 -0.07 19.00 1.38
CA LEU A 233 1.36 19.31 1.25
C LEU A 233 1.72 19.85 -0.14
N TYR A 234 1.22 19.21 -1.21
CA TYR A 234 1.71 19.44 -2.57
C TYR A 234 0.76 20.22 -3.46
N TRP A 235 -0.35 20.77 -2.96
CA TRP A 235 -1.26 21.56 -3.78
C TRP A 235 -0.58 22.75 -4.47
N ASN A 236 0.29 23.48 -3.76
CA ASN A 236 1.00 24.62 -4.34
C ASN A 236 1.95 24.21 -5.47
N THR A 237 2.67 23.09 -5.28
CA THR A 237 3.51 22.46 -6.29
C THR A 237 2.69 21.97 -7.48
N TYR A 238 1.54 21.33 -7.23
CA TYR A 238 0.64 20.84 -8.27
C TYR A 238 0.02 21.98 -9.10
N LYS A 239 -0.25 23.16 -8.50
CA LYS A 239 -0.67 24.35 -9.27
C LYS A 239 0.36 24.75 -10.34
N ILE A 240 1.65 24.48 -10.13
CA ILE A 240 2.70 24.75 -11.11
C ILE A 240 2.60 23.76 -12.27
N VAL A 241 2.36 22.48 -11.98
CA VAL A 241 2.07 21.45 -13.01
C VAL A 241 0.90 21.88 -13.89
N LEU A 242 -0.20 22.31 -13.27
CA LEU A 242 -1.39 22.78 -14.00
C LEU A 242 -1.08 23.98 -14.91
N ARG A 243 -0.37 24.99 -14.40
CA ARG A 243 -0.01 26.19 -15.17
C ARG A 243 0.91 25.90 -16.36
N ASN A 244 1.80 24.92 -16.23
CA ASN A 244 2.73 24.52 -17.30
C ASN A 244 2.13 23.47 -18.25
N GLY A 245 0.87 23.07 -18.05
CA GLY A 245 0.24 22.03 -18.87
C GLY A 245 0.93 20.66 -18.79
N TYR A 246 1.77 20.42 -17.76
CA TYR A 246 2.56 19.21 -17.66
C TYR A 246 1.67 17.98 -17.42
N HIS A 247 1.89 16.92 -18.20
CA HIS A 247 1.13 15.68 -18.07
C HIS A 247 1.92 14.69 -17.21
N ILE A 248 1.38 14.39 -16.02
CA ILE A 248 1.99 13.41 -15.12
C ILE A 248 1.52 12.02 -15.56
N ALA A 249 2.46 11.19 -16.04
CA ALA A 249 2.16 9.82 -16.45
C ALA A 249 1.81 8.91 -15.25
N ASP A 250 2.46 9.13 -14.10
CA ASP A 250 2.23 8.39 -12.86
C ASP A 250 2.30 9.36 -11.67
N ILE A 251 1.14 9.63 -11.06
CA ILE A 251 0.99 10.57 -9.94
C ILE A 251 1.63 10.05 -8.65
N SER A 252 1.73 8.73 -8.47
CA SER A 252 2.41 8.16 -7.30
C SER A 252 3.91 8.36 -7.43
N LEU A 253 4.47 8.02 -8.59
CA LEU A 253 5.89 8.24 -8.88
C LEU A 253 6.26 9.73 -8.79
N TRP A 254 5.39 10.61 -9.31
CA TRP A 254 5.60 12.05 -9.21
C TRP A 254 5.61 12.54 -7.77
N THR A 255 4.68 12.07 -6.95
CA THR A 255 4.61 12.44 -5.52
C THR A 255 5.88 12.01 -4.77
N ASP A 256 6.35 10.78 -5.02
CA ASP A 256 7.60 10.28 -4.45
C ASP A 256 8.82 11.07 -4.94
N TYR A 257 8.83 11.46 -6.22
CA TYR A 257 9.85 12.34 -6.77
C TYR A 257 9.88 13.72 -6.10
N ILE A 258 8.73 14.37 -5.86
CA ILE A 258 8.66 15.66 -5.15
C ILE A 258 9.26 15.54 -3.74
N ARG A 259 8.99 14.43 -3.02
CA ARG A 259 9.60 14.17 -1.71
C ARG A 259 11.11 14.04 -1.77
N LEU A 260 11.62 13.37 -2.80
CA LEU A 260 13.07 13.25 -3.02
C LEU A 260 13.70 14.62 -3.29
N LEU A 261 13.01 15.50 -4.04
CA LEU A 261 13.46 16.87 -4.26
C LEU A 261 13.56 17.65 -2.95
N GLU A 262 12.54 17.60 -2.09
CA GLU A 262 12.57 18.23 -0.76
C GLU A 262 13.73 17.70 0.08
N ARG A 263 13.90 16.37 0.15
CA ARG A 263 15.01 15.73 0.88
C ARG A 263 16.37 16.14 0.35
N CYS A 264 16.49 16.38 -0.96
CA CYS A 264 17.71 16.84 -1.59
C CYS A 264 17.87 18.38 -1.58
N GLY A 265 17.01 19.12 -0.85
CA GLY A 265 17.07 20.57 -0.72
C GLY A 265 16.76 21.33 -2.02
N LYS A 266 15.94 20.76 -2.91
CA LYS A 266 15.51 21.40 -4.16
C LYS A 266 14.20 22.15 -3.98
N ASP A 267 14.05 23.20 -4.76
CA ASP A 267 12.86 24.05 -4.71
C ASP A 267 11.69 23.43 -5.48
N ILE A 268 10.73 22.90 -4.72
CA ILE A 268 9.48 22.33 -5.25
C ILE A 268 8.46 23.38 -5.70
N HIS A 269 8.83 24.67 -5.73
CA HIS A 269 8.05 25.75 -6.32
C HIS A 269 8.60 26.23 -7.66
N ASN A 270 9.61 25.54 -8.20
CA ASN A 270 10.19 25.84 -9.50
C ASN A 270 9.77 24.82 -10.56
N ALA A 271 9.21 25.30 -11.67
CA ALA A 271 8.76 24.47 -12.78
C ALA A 271 9.86 23.57 -13.37
N HIS A 272 11.12 24.03 -13.35
CA HIS A 272 12.26 23.25 -13.82
C HIS A 272 12.41 21.91 -13.10
N TYR A 273 12.13 21.86 -11.80
CA TYR A 273 12.20 20.63 -11.02
C TYR A 273 10.87 19.88 -11.05
N VAL A 274 9.75 20.59 -10.95
CA VAL A 274 8.43 19.97 -10.74
C VAL A 274 7.86 19.33 -12.02
N CYS A 275 8.30 19.80 -13.20
CA CYS A 275 7.85 19.34 -14.52
C CYS A 275 9.01 18.74 -15.33
N PRO A 276 9.58 17.59 -14.91
CA PRO A 276 10.68 16.96 -15.63
C PRO A 276 10.22 16.41 -16.99
N LEU A 277 11.11 16.41 -17.99
CA LEU A 277 10.81 15.79 -19.29
C LEU A 277 10.68 14.26 -19.18
N ASP A 278 11.55 13.64 -18.39
CA ASP A 278 11.51 12.22 -18.05
C ASP A 278 11.42 12.07 -16.52
N LEU A 279 10.20 11.83 -16.05
CA LEU A 279 9.91 11.67 -14.63
C LEU A 279 10.68 10.48 -14.02
N LYS A 280 10.82 9.38 -14.76
CA LYS A 280 11.42 8.16 -14.23
C LYS A 280 12.93 8.31 -14.09
N ALA A 281 13.59 8.86 -15.12
CA ALA A 281 15.02 9.12 -15.08
C ALA A 281 15.40 10.12 -13.97
N GLU A 282 14.65 11.22 -13.82
CA GLU A 282 14.92 12.20 -12.76
C GLU A 282 14.58 11.64 -11.36
N HIS A 283 13.52 10.84 -11.22
CA HIS A 283 13.26 10.12 -9.98
C HIS A 283 14.46 9.26 -9.57
N ASP A 284 14.96 8.41 -10.46
CA ASP A 284 16.05 7.47 -10.14
C ASP A 284 17.36 8.21 -9.82
N ARG A 285 17.62 9.35 -10.49
CA ARG A 285 18.74 10.24 -10.20
C ARG A 285 18.68 10.83 -8.79
N TYR A 286 17.51 11.32 -8.37
CA TYR A 286 17.34 11.90 -7.04
C TYR A 286 17.22 10.84 -5.94
N GLN A 287 16.77 9.63 -6.28
CA GLN A 287 16.79 8.49 -5.38
C GLN A 287 18.23 8.13 -4.98
N GLU A 288 19.17 8.09 -5.94
CA GLU A 288 20.58 7.84 -5.64
C GLU A 288 21.20 8.96 -4.80
N ARG A 289 20.86 10.22 -5.09
CA ARG A 289 21.30 11.36 -4.25
C ARG A 289 20.77 11.26 -2.83
N ALA A 290 19.49 10.92 -2.65
CA ALA A 290 18.89 10.73 -1.34
C ALA A 290 19.56 9.58 -0.57
N ARG A 291 19.95 8.50 -1.27
CA ARG A 291 20.72 7.41 -0.68
C ARG A 291 22.08 7.88 -0.17
N ILE A 292 22.82 8.68 -0.94
CA ILE A 292 24.11 9.24 -0.51
C ILE A 292 23.94 10.14 0.72
N ILE A 293 22.88 10.95 0.77
CA ILE A 293 22.55 11.79 1.95
C ILE A 293 22.28 10.89 3.15
N GLN A 294 21.44 9.87 2.99
CA GLN A 294 21.11 8.91 4.04
C GLN A 294 22.35 8.22 4.60
N GLU A 295 23.25 7.75 3.74
CA GLU A 295 24.49 7.10 4.16
C GLU A 295 25.38 8.04 4.97
N ARG A 296 25.40 9.34 4.63
CA ARG A 296 26.13 10.35 5.41
C ARG A 296 25.48 10.59 6.78
N GLU A 297 24.16 10.78 6.81
CA GLU A 297 23.39 10.94 8.05
C GLU A 297 23.56 9.73 8.99
N GLU A 298 23.53 8.52 8.44
CA GLU A 298 23.74 7.29 9.19
C GLU A 298 25.17 7.20 9.76
N ARG A 299 26.19 7.56 8.97
CA ARG A 299 27.59 7.62 9.45
C ARG A 299 27.76 8.67 10.55
N GLU A 300 27.15 9.84 10.42
CA GLU A 300 27.20 10.89 11.43
C GLU A 300 26.48 10.48 12.71
N LYS A 301 25.30 9.85 12.59
CA LYS A 301 24.55 9.30 13.71
C LYS A 301 25.33 8.20 14.43
N GLN A 302 25.98 7.30 13.67
CA GLN A 302 26.90 6.29 14.23
C GLN A 302 28.06 6.95 14.98
N ARG A 303 28.70 7.98 14.40
CA ARG A 303 29.78 8.72 15.05
C ARG A 303 29.34 9.41 16.34
N LYS A 304 28.14 10.02 16.35
CA LYS A 304 27.59 10.67 17.56
C LYS A 304 27.29 9.63 18.64
N LYS A 305 26.63 8.53 18.26
CA LYS A 305 26.35 7.40 19.16
C LYS A 305 27.62 6.75 19.71
N ALA A 306 28.69 6.67 18.91
CA ALA A 306 29.99 6.19 19.38
C ALA A 306 30.57 7.09 20.48
N LYS A 307 30.52 8.42 20.30
CA LYS A 307 30.97 9.38 21.32
C LYS A 307 30.15 9.32 22.60
N GLU A 308 28.82 9.27 22.50
CA GLU A 308 27.92 9.21 23.67
C GLU A 308 28.12 7.92 24.48
N ASN A 309 28.48 6.82 23.81
CA ASN A 309 28.71 5.55 24.49
C ASN A 309 30.15 5.35 24.97
N GLU A 310 31.10 6.20 24.57
CA GLU A 310 32.52 6.03 24.89
C GLU A 310 32.79 6.12 26.40
N GLU A 311 32.11 7.02 27.11
CA GLU A 311 32.23 7.17 28.57
C GLU A 311 31.73 5.91 29.29
N ARG A 312 30.50 5.48 28.99
CA ARG A 312 29.90 4.25 29.53
C ARG A 312 30.68 2.99 29.14
N PHE A 313 31.25 2.96 27.94
CA PHE A 313 32.11 1.88 27.48
C PHE A 313 33.39 1.80 28.32
N LYS A 314 34.05 2.95 28.57
CA LYS A 314 35.24 3.02 29.43
C LYS A 314 34.93 2.59 30.86
N GLU A 315 33.80 3.00 31.44
CA GLU A 315 33.37 2.52 32.75
C GLU A 315 33.27 0.99 32.82
N LEU A 316 32.68 0.37 31.79
CA LEU A 316 32.47 -1.08 31.74
C LEU A 316 33.72 -1.88 31.38
N LYS A 317 34.60 -1.34 30.53
CA LYS A 317 35.64 -2.12 29.84
C LYS A 317 37.08 -1.69 30.11
N SER A 318 37.32 -0.51 30.70
CA SER A 318 38.67 0.04 30.93
C SER A 318 39.62 -0.91 31.65
N LYS A 319 39.11 -1.72 32.59
CA LYS A 319 39.90 -2.73 33.32
C LYS A 319 40.60 -3.73 32.39
N PHE A 320 40.04 -3.97 31.21
CA PHE A 320 40.53 -4.94 30.23
C PHE A 320 41.42 -4.32 29.14
N PHE A 321 41.57 -2.99 29.08
CA PHE A 321 42.40 -2.34 28.06
C PHE A 321 43.87 -2.72 28.21
N GLY A 322 44.58 -2.85 27.09
CA GLY A 322 45.94 -3.37 27.01
C GLY A 322 46.05 -4.89 27.14
N LEU A 323 44.95 -5.64 27.22
CA LEU A 323 44.99 -7.10 27.13
C LEU A 323 45.24 -7.53 25.69
N SER A 324 46.40 -8.13 25.49
CA SER A 324 46.78 -8.79 24.23
C SER A 324 47.42 -10.14 24.51
N PHE A 325 47.12 -11.12 23.67
CA PHE A 325 47.68 -12.46 23.68
C PHE A 325 48.30 -12.76 22.33
N THR A 326 49.43 -13.44 22.32
CA THR A 326 50.06 -13.90 21.09
C THR A 326 50.57 -15.33 21.22
N ASP A 327 50.55 -16.06 20.12
CA ASP A 327 51.22 -17.36 19.97
C ASP A 327 52.39 -17.28 18.98
N GLY A 328 52.87 -16.07 18.69
CA GLY A 328 53.93 -15.78 17.72
C GLY A 328 53.42 -15.40 16.33
N LEU A 329 52.31 -16.01 15.88
CA LEU A 329 51.71 -15.73 14.57
C LEU A 329 50.41 -14.92 14.69
N ILE A 330 49.56 -15.30 15.64
CA ILE A 330 48.24 -14.69 15.86
C ILE A 330 48.37 -13.71 17.03
N VAL A 331 47.83 -12.51 16.85
CA VAL A 331 47.68 -11.51 17.90
C VAL A 331 46.20 -11.32 18.19
N VAL A 332 45.79 -11.56 19.43
CA VAL A 332 44.42 -11.33 19.90
C VAL A 332 44.46 -10.15 20.87
N SER A 333 43.74 -9.07 20.58
CA SER A 333 43.70 -7.87 21.43
C SER A 333 42.27 -7.43 21.69
N VAL A 334 42.00 -6.89 22.87
CA VAL A 334 40.70 -6.29 23.20
C VAL A 334 40.44 -5.09 22.27
N LEU A 335 39.18 -4.88 21.88
CA LEU A 335 38.76 -3.63 21.25
C LEU A 335 38.62 -2.53 22.31
N GLU A 336 39.38 -1.44 22.19
CA GLU A 336 39.59 -0.47 23.28
C GLU A 336 38.82 0.84 23.13
N SER A 337 38.05 0.99 22.05
CA SER A 337 37.14 2.12 21.84
C SER A 337 35.87 1.69 21.13
N VAL A 338 34.78 2.46 21.25
CA VAL A 338 33.55 2.18 20.51
C VAL A 338 33.79 2.32 18.99
N ASP A 339 34.69 3.22 18.57
CA ASP A 339 35.10 3.40 17.17
C ASP A 339 35.80 2.15 16.61
N ASP A 340 36.59 1.44 17.42
CA ASP A 340 37.23 0.19 17.00
C ASP A 340 36.20 -0.92 16.72
N TYR A 341 35.10 -1.01 17.50
CA TYR A 341 34.00 -1.94 17.21
C TYR A 341 33.34 -1.65 15.85
N TYR A 342 33.17 -0.38 15.49
CA TYR A 342 32.63 0.01 14.19
C TYR A 342 33.62 -0.27 13.05
N LYS A 343 34.90 0.04 13.22
CA LYS A 343 35.95 -0.27 12.24
C LYS A 343 36.08 -1.77 12.00
N GLU A 344 36.04 -2.57 13.07
CA GLU A 344 36.11 -4.03 12.99
C GLU A 344 34.89 -4.60 12.26
N GLY A 345 33.68 -4.15 12.62
CA GLY A 345 32.44 -4.59 11.98
C GLY A 345 32.34 -4.21 10.50
N ASN A 346 32.80 -3.03 10.13
CA ASN A 346 32.84 -2.57 8.73
C ASN A 346 33.88 -3.34 7.91
N ALA A 347 35.06 -3.62 8.47
CA ALA A 347 36.12 -4.35 7.78
C ALA A 347 35.78 -5.84 7.53
N LEU A 348 35.10 -6.48 8.48
CA LEU A 348 34.72 -7.90 8.40
C LEU A 348 33.28 -8.12 7.90
N HIS A 349 32.56 -7.06 7.54
CA HIS A 349 31.16 -7.10 7.09
C HIS A 349 30.22 -7.88 8.03
N HIS A 350 30.34 -7.64 9.34
CA HIS A 350 29.49 -8.28 10.36
C HIS A 350 29.10 -7.32 11.50
N CYS A 351 27.99 -7.61 12.17
CA CYS A 351 27.23 -6.64 12.99
C CYS A 351 27.83 -6.27 14.36
N VAL A 352 29.11 -6.53 14.62
CA VAL A 352 29.76 -6.30 15.93
C VAL A 352 29.68 -4.84 16.40
N GLY A 353 29.75 -3.85 15.50
CA GLY A 353 29.55 -2.43 15.84
C GLY A 353 28.09 -1.97 15.86
N GLN A 354 27.18 -2.68 15.18
CA GLN A 354 25.81 -2.22 14.97
C GLN A 354 24.83 -2.68 16.07
N CYS A 355 25.11 -3.79 16.78
CA CYS A 355 24.24 -4.33 17.83
C CYS A 355 24.68 -3.99 19.26
N GLU A 356 25.38 -2.86 19.46
CA GLU A 356 25.78 -2.35 20.79
C GLU A 356 26.58 -3.36 21.66
N TYR A 357 27.31 -4.29 21.04
CA TYR A 357 28.10 -5.31 21.77
C TYR A 357 29.08 -4.69 22.77
N TYR A 358 29.58 -3.48 22.48
CA TYR A 358 30.44 -2.71 23.37
C TYR A 358 29.75 -2.30 24.69
N LEU A 359 28.42 -2.18 24.76
CA LEU A 359 27.68 -1.88 25.99
C LEU A 359 27.25 -3.10 26.81
N LYS A 360 27.47 -4.32 26.32
CA LYS A 360 27.10 -5.53 27.08
C LYS A 360 28.03 -5.68 28.27
N PRO A 361 27.54 -5.58 29.53
CA PRO A 361 28.42 -5.61 30.69
C PRO A 361 29.14 -6.95 30.84
N GLN A 362 28.47 -8.05 30.46
CA GLN A 362 28.94 -9.43 30.68
C GLN A 362 29.63 -10.08 29.47
N SER A 363 30.00 -9.30 28.44
CA SER A 363 30.82 -9.82 27.34
C SER A 363 32.01 -8.93 27.01
N LEU A 364 33.06 -9.51 26.44
CA LEU A 364 34.28 -8.82 26.03
C LEU A 364 34.63 -9.24 24.61
N VAL A 365 34.85 -8.27 23.73
CA VAL A 365 35.14 -8.54 22.32
C VAL A 365 36.61 -8.30 22.01
N PHE A 366 37.20 -9.24 21.27
CA PHE A 366 38.59 -9.22 20.83
C PHE A 366 38.67 -9.15 19.30
N SER A 367 39.64 -8.38 18.80
CA SER A 367 40.10 -8.41 17.41
C SER A 367 41.26 -9.39 17.28
N VAL A 368 41.21 -10.23 16.26
CA VAL A 368 42.27 -11.17 15.92
C VAL A 368 42.98 -10.71 14.67
N ARG A 369 44.31 -10.60 14.76
CA ARG A 369 45.15 -10.13 13.67
C ARG A 369 46.31 -11.07 13.38
N ILE A 370 46.65 -11.19 12.10
CA ILE A 370 47.86 -11.85 11.58
C ILE A 370 48.52 -10.82 10.66
N GLU A 371 49.81 -10.54 10.85
CA GLU A 371 50.55 -9.54 10.04
C GLU A 371 49.79 -8.19 9.93
N ASN A 372 49.15 -7.78 11.03
CA ASN A 372 48.32 -6.56 11.13
C ASN A 372 47.04 -6.54 10.27
N GLN A 373 46.67 -7.64 9.62
CA GLN A 373 45.37 -7.83 8.96
C GLN A 373 44.34 -8.40 9.92
N ARG A 374 43.09 -7.91 9.85
CA ARG A 374 41.96 -8.40 10.67
C ARG A 374 41.44 -9.71 10.08
N ILE A 375 41.35 -10.75 10.91
CA ILE A 375 40.99 -12.10 10.47
C ILE A 375 39.66 -12.54 11.09
N GLU A 376 39.51 -12.40 12.41
CA GLU A 376 38.29 -12.76 13.15
C GLU A 376 38.01 -11.79 14.30
N THR A 377 36.74 -11.73 14.69
CA THR A 377 36.29 -11.12 15.94
C THR A 377 35.75 -12.19 16.89
N ILE A 378 36.11 -12.11 18.17
CA ILE A 378 35.69 -13.07 19.20
C ILE A 378 34.91 -12.36 20.29
N GLU A 379 33.71 -12.86 20.62
CA GLU A 379 32.98 -12.46 21.82
C GLU A 379 33.16 -13.51 22.93
N LEU A 380 33.68 -13.08 24.08
CA LEU A 380 33.87 -13.89 25.29
C LEU A 380 32.85 -13.49 26.35
N SER A 381 32.24 -14.47 27.02
CA SER A 381 31.42 -14.23 28.22
C SER A 381 32.32 -13.94 29.43
N LEU A 382 32.07 -12.85 30.16
CA LEU A 382 32.78 -12.52 31.41
C LEU A 382 32.23 -13.30 32.62
N GLU A 383 31.06 -13.93 32.51
CA GLU A 383 30.49 -14.79 33.56
C GLU A 383 31.11 -16.20 33.50
N THR A 384 31.11 -16.80 32.31
CA THR A 384 31.54 -18.19 32.14
C THR A 384 32.98 -18.32 31.64
N PHE A 385 33.58 -17.24 31.14
CA PHE A 385 34.88 -17.22 30.47
C PHE A 385 34.95 -18.16 29.26
N LYS A 386 33.80 -18.43 28.63
CA LYS A 386 33.69 -19.20 27.40
C LYS A 386 33.50 -18.27 26.21
N VAL A 387 34.03 -18.69 25.06
CA VAL A 387 33.80 -18.02 23.78
C VAL A 387 32.34 -18.24 23.40
N LEU A 388 31.59 -17.15 23.26
CA LEU A 388 30.20 -17.16 22.82
C LEU A 388 30.11 -17.22 21.30
N GLN A 389 30.94 -16.42 20.63
CA GLN A 389 30.99 -16.31 19.18
C GLN A 389 32.42 -16.07 18.72
N SER A 390 32.80 -16.66 17.59
CA SER A 390 33.95 -16.22 16.79
C SER A 390 33.55 -16.19 15.32
N ARG A 391 33.80 -15.08 14.64
CA ARG A 391 33.35 -14.80 13.27
C ARG A 391 34.43 -14.02 12.50
N GLY A 392 34.78 -14.48 11.31
CA GLY A 392 35.59 -13.76 10.34
C GLY A 392 34.72 -13.05 9.29
N LEU A 393 35.32 -12.78 8.13
CA LEU A 393 34.68 -12.06 7.02
C LEU A 393 33.30 -12.65 6.65
N CYS A 394 32.27 -11.81 6.61
CA CYS A 394 30.89 -12.19 6.31
C CYS A 394 30.35 -13.33 7.20
N ASN A 395 30.71 -13.35 8.49
CA ASN A 395 30.31 -14.35 9.49
C ASN A 395 30.84 -15.78 9.26
N LYS A 396 31.84 -15.96 8.40
CA LYS A 396 32.45 -17.27 8.13
C LYS A 396 33.58 -17.57 9.12
N ALA A 397 33.81 -18.86 9.39
CA ALA A 397 34.98 -19.30 10.15
C ALA A 397 36.23 -19.23 9.26
N THR A 398 37.37 -18.89 9.86
CA THR A 398 38.66 -18.90 9.18
C THR A 398 39.42 -20.21 9.45
N GLU A 399 40.48 -20.46 8.70
CA GLU A 399 41.36 -21.62 8.90
C GLU A 399 41.96 -21.68 10.32
N TYR A 400 42.10 -20.53 10.98
CA TYR A 400 42.69 -20.41 12.30
C TYR A 400 41.67 -20.50 13.45
N HIS A 401 40.38 -20.69 13.14
CA HIS A 401 39.27 -20.59 14.10
C HIS A 401 39.49 -21.37 15.41
N ASP A 402 39.80 -22.66 15.32
CA ASP A 402 40.02 -23.51 16.51
C ASP A 402 41.28 -23.12 17.28
N ARG A 403 42.32 -22.68 16.57
CA ARG A 403 43.58 -22.22 17.15
C ARG A 403 43.36 -20.93 17.94
N ILE A 404 42.58 -20.01 17.39
CA ILE A 404 42.16 -18.75 17.99
C ILE A 404 41.36 -18.99 19.28
N ILE A 405 40.35 -19.88 19.24
CA ILE A 405 39.53 -20.23 20.41
C ILE A 405 40.41 -20.79 21.53
N ARG A 406 41.32 -21.72 21.21
CA ARG A 406 42.26 -22.30 22.19
C ARG A 406 43.16 -21.25 22.80
N LEU A 407 43.65 -20.30 22.01
CA LEU A 407 44.53 -19.22 22.47
C LEU A 407 43.82 -18.32 23.49
N VAL A 408 42.57 -17.94 23.25
CA VAL A 408 41.77 -17.15 24.18
C VAL A 408 41.44 -17.94 25.45
N GLN A 409 41.00 -19.20 25.31
CA GLN A 409 40.66 -20.04 26.46
C GLN A 409 41.88 -20.31 27.37
N LYS A 410 43.06 -20.55 26.78
CA LYS A 410 44.33 -20.73 27.53
C LYS A 410 44.66 -19.50 28.37
N ASN A 411 44.30 -18.31 27.91
CA ASN A 411 44.56 -17.04 28.58
C ASN A 411 43.40 -16.50 29.42
N ALA A 412 42.30 -17.24 29.56
CA ALA A 412 41.13 -16.84 30.34
C ALA A 412 41.47 -16.49 31.80
N ARG A 413 42.51 -17.11 32.39
CA ARG A 413 42.98 -16.79 33.75
C ARG A 413 43.49 -15.35 33.86
N GLN A 414 44.08 -14.78 32.81
CA GLN A 414 44.55 -13.39 32.81
C GLN A 414 43.38 -12.40 32.80
N ILE A 415 42.32 -12.74 32.08
CA ILE A 415 41.07 -11.97 32.03
C ILE A 415 40.40 -11.98 33.41
N ARG A 416 40.36 -13.14 34.09
CA ARG A 416 39.85 -13.28 35.48
C ARG A 416 40.58 -12.37 36.46
N LYS A 417 41.91 -12.31 36.40
CA LYS A 417 42.73 -11.47 37.30
C LYS A 417 42.36 -9.98 37.17
N ARG A 418 41.99 -9.54 35.98
CA ARG A 418 41.60 -8.15 35.70
C ARG A 418 40.17 -7.80 36.13
N MET A 419 39.31 -8.80 36.38
CA MET A 419 37.98 -8.58 36.96
C MET A 419 38.03 -8.32 38.47
N THR A 420 39.00 -8.93 39.16
CA THR A 420 39.19 -8.82 40.61
C THR A 420 40.06 -7.63 41.02
N ALA A 421 40.69 -6.95 40.04
CA ALA A 421 41.40 -5.69 40.21
C ALA A 421 40.45 -4.51 39.95
#